data_AF-A0A968DRE0-F1
#
_entry.id   AF-A0A968DRE0-F1
#
_cell.length_a   1.000
_cell.length_b   1.000
_cell.length_c   1.000
_cell.angle_alpha   90.00
_cell.angle_beta   90.00
_cell.angle_gamma   90.00
#
_symmetry.space_group_name_H-M   'P 1'
#
loop_
_entity.id
_entity.type
_entity.pdbx_description
1 polymer ?
#
loop_
_entity_poly.entity_id
_entity_poly.type
_entity_poly.pdbx_seq_one_letter_code
_entity_poly.pdbx_strand_id
1 'polypeptide(L)'
;GLLIVLGAALSGLGVLVAPWLTRILVPGWAAGATDLTIRLVRILFPMAGFMILAAWCLGILNSHRRFFLSFAAPIVWNATQVIGLLVAWRLGWEPLVVALAWSTLLGGALQFLIQLPAARRLAGRFRLRLDVRWPAARRVVRNFGPVVLGAGVLQISSFFDVLLASFLVHGAVAILYYAQRLYYLPLGLFGISVSASSLPELSRDADAARLDELRQRLRTGFRRIAFAVVPSAFAFVLFGDWIVAVLFQRGDFRISSTIWVHATLAAYSIGLMAASSAKLFASGFHAMLDTRTPV
;
A
#
# COMPACT_ATOMS: atom_id res chain seq x y z
N GLY A 1 20.99 -0.92 -14.37
CA GLY A 1 21.26 -2.23 -14.98
C GLY A 1 20.45 -3.29 -14.27
N LEU A 2 20.93 -3.77 -13.12
CA LEU A 2 20.33 -4.89 -12.37
C LEU A 2 18.84 -4.72 -12.06
N LEU A 3 18.40 -3.55 -11.57
CA LEU A 3 16.99 -3.30 -11.25
C LEU A 3 16.06 -3.33 -12.47
N ILE A 4 16.54 -2.92 -13.64
CA ILE A 4 15.76 -2.96 -14.88
C ILE A 4 15.60 -4.42 -15.33
N VAL A 5 16.68 -5.21 -15.28
CA VAL A 5 16.63 -6.63 -15.60
C VAL A 5 15.74 -7.38 -14.61
N LEU A 6 15.86 -7.09 -13.32
CA LEU A 6 15.02 -7.67 -12.28
C LEU A 6 13.55 -7.32 -12.47
N GLY A 7 13.23 -6.03 -12.71
CA GLY A 7 11.87 -5.58 -12.99
C GLY A 7 11.29 -6.22 -14.25
N ALA A 8 12.06 -6.28 -15.34
CA ALA A 8 11.63 -6.93 -16.58
C ALA A 8 11.43 -8.44 -16.41
N ALA A 9 12.32 -9.12 -15.69
CA ALA A 9 12.20 -10.55 -15.40
C ALA A 9 10.97 -10.84 -14.52
N LEU A 10 10.76 -10.07 -13.45
CA LEU A 10 9.58 -10.18 -12.58
C LEU A 10 8.28 -9.93 -13.35
N SER A 11 8.23 -8.88 -14.17
CA SER A 11 7.07 -8.58 -14.99
C SER A 11 6.80 -9.68 -16.02
N GLY A 12 7.84 -10.17 -16.71
CA GLY A 12 7.70 -11.26 -17.70
C GLY A 12 7.25 -12.58 -17.05
N LEU A 13 7.90 -12.98 -15.95
CA LEU A 13 7.52 -14.16 -15.18
C LEU A 13 6.08 -14.06 -14.66
N GLY A 14 5.68 -12.89 -14.15
CA GLY A 14 4.33 -12.66 -13.67
C GLY A 14 3.26 -12.82 -14.75
N VAL A 15 3.50 -12.34 -15.96
CA VAL A 15 2.59 -12.50 -17.11
C VAL A 15 2.45 -13.98 -17.50
N LEU A 16 3.55 -14.73 -17.46
CA LEU A 16 3.57 -16.16 -17.79
C LEU A 16 2.87 -16.99 -16.71
N VAL A 17 3.13 -16.68 -15.44
CA VAL A 17 2.59 -17.41 -14.28
C VAL A 17 1.17 -16.98 -13.93
N ALA A 18 0.66 -15.87 -14.50
CA ALA A 18 -0.67 -15.33 -14.23
C ALA A 18 -1.80 -16.38 -14.15
N PRO A 19 -1.94 -17.35 -15.10
CA PRO A 19 -2.99 -18.36 -15.03
C PRO A 19 -2.87 -19.30 -13.82
N TRP A 20 -1.64 -19.65 -13.45
CA TRP A 20 -1.36 -20.51 -12.30
C TRP A 20 -1.56 -19.74 -10.99
N LEU A 21 -1.11 -18.48 -10.96
CA LEU A 21 -1.29 -17.58 -9.84
C LEU A 21 -2.77 -17.40 -9.51
N THR A 22 -3.61 -17.12 -10.52
CA THR A 22 -5.05 -16.94 -10.34
C THR A 22 -5.75 -18.20 -9.85
N ARG A 23 -5.34 -19.38 -10.31
CA ARG A 23 -5.94 -20.66 -9.86
C ARG A 23 -5.63 -20.96 -8.39
N ILE A 24 -4.47 -20.54 -7.90
CA ILE A 24 -4.07 -20.73 -6.50
C ILE A 24 -4.68 -19.66 -5.59
N LEU A 25 -4.65 -18.40 -6.05
CA LEU A 25 -5.19 -17.27 -5.30
C LEU A 25 -6.70 -17.31 -5.17
N VAL A 26 -7.38 -17.79 -6.22
CA VAL A 26 -8.83 -17.69 -6.33
C VAL A 26 -9.42 -18.96 -6.96
N PRO A 27 -9.31 -20.13 -6.30
CA PRO A 27 -9.86 -21.38 -6.82
C PRO A 27 -11.39 -21.41 -6.87
N GLY A 28 -12.08 -20.56 -6.09
CA GLY A 28 -13.53 -20.57 -5.91
C GLY A 28 -14.36 -19.77 -6.93
N TRP A 29 -13.74 -19.09 -7.91
CA TRP A 29 -14.49 -18.28 -8.89
C TRP A 29 -14.95 -19.08 -10.10
N ALA A 30 -16.10 -18.69 -10.68
CA ALA A 30 -16.61 -19.26 -11.91
C ALA A 30 -15.66 -19.00 -13.10
N ALA A 31 -15.64 -19.92 -14.08
CA ALA A 31 -14.68 -19.91 -15.19
C ALA A 31 -14.57 -18.55 -15.93
N GLY A 32 -15.69 -17.84 -16.15
CA GLY A 32 -15.68 -16.53 -16.80
C GLY A 32 -15.02 -15.40 -15.99
N ALA A 33 -15.12 -15.43 -14.66
CA ALA A 33 -14.44 -14.48 -13.78
C ALA A 33 -12.93 -14.77 -13.72
N THR A 34 -12.54 -16.05 -13.82
CA THR A 34 -11.14 -16.48 -13.86
C THR A 34 -10.41 -15.92 -15.09
N ASP A 35 -11.00 -16.01 -16.28
CA ASP A 35 -10.37 -15.52 -17.52
C ASP A 35 -10.17 -14.01 -17.54
N LEU A 36 -11.18 -13.26 -17.09
CA LEU A 36 -11.06 -11.80 -16.93
C LEU A 36 -9.95 -11.46 -15.94
N THR A 37 -9.87 -12.17 -14.82
CA THR A 37 -8.82 -11.97 -13.81
C THR A 37 -7.43 -12.25 -14.38
N ILE A 38 -7.25 -13.35 -15.13
CA ILE A 38 -5.99 -13.65 -15.81
C ILE A 38 -5.59 -12.51 -16.73
N ARG A 39 -6.53 -11.98 -17.52
CA ARG A 39 -6.28 -10.84 -18.41
C ARG A 39 -5.84 -9.60 -17.62
N LEU A 40 -6.53 -9.26 -16.54
CA LEU A 40 -6.19 -8.11 -15.69
C LEU A 40 -4.81 -8.27 -15.05
N VAL A 41 -4.50 -9.47 -14.53
CA VAL A 41 -3.21 -9.79 -13.93
C VAL A 41 -2.08 -9.64 -14.96
N ARG A 42 -2.26 -10.11 -16.19
CA ARG A 42 -1.29 -9.93 -17.28
C ARG A 42 -1.05 -8.46 -17.64
N ILE A 43 -2.07 -7.61 -17.57
CA ILE A 43 -1.93 -6.16 -17.83
C ILE A 43 -1.24 -5.46 -16.65
N LEU A 44 -1.55 -5.85 -15.42
CA LEU A 44 -1.04 -5.20 -14.21
C LEU A 44 0.39 -5.64 -13.85
N PHE A 45 0.82 -6.86 -14.17
CA PHE A 45 2.19 -7.32 -13.83
C PHE A 45 3.33 -6.45 -14.39
N PRO A 46 3.27 -5.96 -15.64
CA PRO A 46 4.23 -4.98 -16.16
C PRO A 46 4.37 -3.71 -15.30
N MET A 47 3.32 -3.34 -14.57
CA MET A 47 3.34 -2.18 -13.66
C MET A 47 4.33 -2.38 -12.51
N ALA A 48 4.52 -3.62 -12.03
CA ALA A 48 5.48 -3.92 -10.96
C ALA A 48 6.92 -3.50 -11.36
N GLY A 49 7.30 -3.71 -12.62
CA GLY A 49 8.57 -3.24 -13.16
C GLY A 49 8.72 -1.72 -13.08
N PHE A 50 7.70 -0.97 -13.49
CA PHE A 50 7.68 0.49 -13.35
C PHE A 50 7.72 0.93 -11.88
N MET A 51 7.06 0.21 -10.99
CA MET A 51 7.03 0.52 -9.56
C MET A 51 8.41 0.30 -8.91
N ILE A 52 9.14 -0.75 -9.30
CA ILE A 52 10.54 -0.97 -8.88
C ILE A 52 11.43 0.20 -9.32
N LEU A 53 11.26 0.67 -10.56
CA LEU A 53 12.03 1.81 -11.08
C LEU A 53 11.64 3.13 -10.39
N ALA A 54 10.35 3.33 -10.10
CA ALA A 54 9.85 4.47 -9.35
C ALA A 54 10.38 4.46 -7.90
N ALA A 55 10.39 3.30 -7.23
CA ALA A 55 10.95 3.15 -5.88
C ALA A 55 12.45 3.45 -5.83
N TRP A 56 13.18 3.15 -6.91
CA TRP A 56 14.57 3.54 -7.04
C TRP A 56 14.74 5.07 -7.20
N CYS A 57 13.91 5.73 -8.01
CA CYS A 57 13.90 7.19 -8.11
C CYS A 57 13.57 7.85 -6.76
N LEU A 58 12.57 7.32 -6.06
CA LEU A 58 12.21 7.71 -4.69
C LEU A 58 13.41 7.62 -3.75
N GLY A 59 14.18 6.52 -3.79
CA GLY A 59 15.39 6.35 -2.98
C GLY A 59 16.46 7.41 -3.26
N ILE A 60 16.67 7.77 -4.53
CA ILE A 60 17.63 8.83 -4.92
C ILE A 60 17.15 10.21 -4.46
N LEU A 61 15.86 10.51 -4.66
CA LEU A 61 15.29 11.81 -4.30
C LEU A 61 15.30 12.00 -2.78
N ASN A 62 14.93 10.97 -2.01
CA ASN A 62 14.92 11.01 -0.56
C ASN A 62 16.34 11.11 0.04
N SER A 63 17.34 10.44 -0.55
CA SER A 63 18.73 10.56 -0.08
C SER A 63 19.30 11.98 -0.26
N HIS A 64 18.79 12.71 -1.25
CA HIS A 64 19.11 14.12 -1.50
C HIS A 64 18.11 15.09 -0.84
N ARG A 65 17.27 14.62 0.10
CA ARG A 65 16.25 15.41 0.82
C ARG A 65 15.23 16.13 -0.08
N ARG A 66 14.96 15.61 -1.29
CA ARG A 66 13.95 16.12 -2.22
C ARG A 66 12.64 15.32 -2.10
N PHE A 67 11.88 15.60 -1.04
CA PHE A 67 10.68 14.82 -0.70
C PHE A 67 9.44 15.15 -1.53
N PHE A 68 9.28 16.40 -1.99
CA PHE A 68 8.05 16.83 -2.66
C PHE A 68 7.66 15.96 -3.86
N LEU A 69 8.59 15.75 -4.79
CA LEU A 69 8.32 14.98 -6.00
C LEU A 69 8.05 13.50 -5.70
N SER A 70 8.77 12.93 -4.74
CA SER A 70 8.59 11.57 -4.22
C SER A 70 7.17 11.32 -3.72
N PHE A 71 6.60 12.28 -2.97
CA PHE A 71 5.25 12.17 -2.41
C PHE A 71 4.14 12.65 -3.37
N ALA A 72 4.45 13.51 -4.33
CA ALA A 72 3.50 13.95 -5.35
C ALA A 72 3.30 12.92 -6.47
N ALA A 73 4.29 12.07 -6.76
CA ALA A 73 4.22 11.15 -7.89
C ALA A 73 3.03 10.15 -7.83
N PRO A 74 2.64 9.59 -6.66
CA PRO A 74 1.42 8.77 -6.55
C PRO A 74 0.12 9.51 -6.91
N ILE A 75 0.08 10.85 -6.84
CA ILE A 75 -1.09 11.63 -7.26
C ILE A 75 -1.33 11.42 -8.77
N VAL A 76 -0.27 11.40 -9.57
CA VAL A 76 -0.36 11.17 -11.01
C VAL A 76 -0.87 9.76 -11.31
N TRP A 77 -0.43 8.77 -10.53
CA TRP A 77 -0.92 7.40 -10.67
C TRP A 77 -2.42 7.28 -10.39
N ASN A 78 -2.92 7.96 -9.36
CA ASN A 78 -4.35 8.01 -9.05
C ASN A 78 -5.12 8.82 -10.11
N ALA A 79 -4.60 9.99 -10.52
CA ALA A 79 -5.23 10.83 -11.52
C ALA A 79 -5.39 10.10 -12.87
N THR A 80 -4.37 9.35 -13.28
CA THR A 80 -4.41 8.56 -14.53
C THR A 80 -5.52 7.50 -14.48
N GLN A 81 -5.71 6.83 -13.34
CA GLN A 81 -6.80 5.87 -13.15
C GLN A 81 -8.18 6.53 -13.24
N VAL A 82 -8.35 7.68 -12.58
CA VAL A 82 -9.62 8.44 -12.60
C VAL A 82 -9.93 8.94 -14.01
N ILE A 83 -8.97 9.61 -14.65
CA ILE A 83 -9.13 10.14 -16.02
C ILE A 83 -9.39 9.00 -17.00
N GLY A 84 -8.62 7.92 -16.92
CA GLY A 84 -8.78 6.78 -17.80
C GLY A 84 -10.14 6.10 -17.66
N LEU A 85 -10.65 5.96 -16.44
CA LEU A 85 -12.00 5.44 -16.20
C LEU A 85 -13.09 6.37 -16.72
N LEU A 86 -12.96 7.70 -16.51
CA LEU A 86 -13.91 8.69 -17.02
C LEU A 86 -13.95 8.71 -18.55
N VAL A 87 -12.78 8.64 -19.19
CA VAL A 87 -12.66 8.57 -20.66
C VAL A 87 -13.29 7.29 -21.18
N ALA A 88 -12.95 6.14 -20.59
CA ALA A 88 -13.51 4.85 -20.99
C ALA A 88 -15.04 4.81 -20.84
N TRP A 89 -15.57 5.34 -19.73
CA TRP A 89 -17.01 5.46 -19.50
C TRP A 89 -17.67 6.36 -20.54
N ARG A 90 -17.09 7.53 -20.84
CA ARG A 90 -17.64 8.46 -21.84
C ARG A 90 -17.59 7.91 -23.27
N LEU A 91 -16.63 7.04 -23.56
CA LEU A 91 -16.50 6.36 -24.85
C LEU A 91 -17.31 5.05 -24.94
N GLY A 92 -18.00 4.64 -23.86
CA GLY A 92 -18.78 3.41 -23.82
C GLY A 92 -17.95 2.12 -23.84
N TRP A 93 -16.72 2.15 -23.31
CA TRP A 93 -15.84 0.97 -23.28
C TRP A 93 -16.26 -0.01 -22.18
N GLU A 94 -16.53 -1.25 -22.59
CA GLU A 94 -16.91 -2.36 -21.70
C GLU A 94 -15.92 -3.54 -21.88
N PRO A 95 -15.44 -4.20 -20.80
CA PRO A 95 -15.70 -3.90 -19.39
C PRO A 95 -14.74 -2.82 -18.86
N LEU A 96 -15.26 -1.87 -18.09
CA LEU A 96 -14.50 -0.73 -17.53
C LEU A 96 -13.28 -1.15 -16.69
N VAL A 97 -13.31 -2.34 -16.09
CA VAL A 97 -12.18 -2.89 -15.31
C VAL A 97 -10.92 -3.09 -16.14
N VAL A 98 -11.05 -3.39 -17.45
CA VAL A 98 -9.90 -3.52 -18.36
C VAL A 98 -9.30 -2.14 -18.66
N ALA A 99 -10.15 -1.13 -18.85
CA ALA A 99 -9.70 0.25 -19.00
C ALA A 99 -8.99 0.76 -17.74
N LEU A 100 -9.52 0.41 -16.55
CA LEU A 100 -8.86 0.69 -15.28
C LEU A 100 -7.47 0.04 -15.24
N ALA A 101 -7.33 -1.25 -15.58
CA ALA A 101 -6.04 -1.93 -15.56
C ALA A 101 -4.99 -1.27 -16.47
N TRP A 102 -5.37 -0.89 -17.69
CA TRP A 102 -4.47 -0.15 -18.59
C TRP A 102 -4.10 1.23 -18.06
N SER A 103 -5.07 1.94 -17.47
CA SER A 103 -4.84 3.25 -16.85
C SER A 103 -3.93 3.16 -15.62
N THR A 104 -4.04 2.08 -14.85
CA THR A 104 -3.16 1.79 -13.71
C THR A 104 -1.72 1.53 -14.17
N LEU A 105 -1.54 0.75 -15.24
CA LEU A 105 -0.22 0.52 -15.86
C LEU A 105 0.39 1.84 -16.38
N LEU A 106 -0.40 2.60 -17.15
CA LEU A 106 0.02 3.88 -17.70
C LEU A 106 0.39 4.88 -16.59
N GLY A 107 -0.41 4.93 -15.53
CA GLY A 107 -0.14 5.79 -14.38
C GLY A 107 1.15 5.42 -13.67
N GLY A 108 1.47 4.12 -13.56
CA GLY A 108 2.74 3.66 -13.00
C GLY A 108 3.94 4.08 -13.85
N ALA A 109 3.79 4.01 -15.18
CA ALA A 109 4.80 4.50 -16.11
C ALA A 109 4.97 6.03 -16.02
N LEU A 110 3.87 6.80 -15.98
CA LEU A 110 3.90 8.26 -15.82
C LEU A 110 4.52 8.68 -14.48
N GLN A 111 4.15 8.00 -13.40
CA GLN A 111 4.72 8.22 -12.06
C GLN A 111 6.25 8.07 -12.08
N PHE A 112 6.77 7.06 -12.78
CA PHE A 112 8.21 6.89 -12.98
C PHE A 112 8.80 7.99 -13.86
N LEU A 113 8.15 8.29 -15.00
CA LEU A 113 8.64 9.27 -15.98
C LEU A 113 8.74 10.69 -15.40
N ILE A 114 7.85 11.08 -14.48
CA ILE A 114 7.89 12.39 -13.83
C ILE A 114 9.04 12.47 -12.81
N GLN A 115 9.32 11.38 -12.09
CA GLN A 115 10.42 11.32 -11.13
C GLN A 115 11.79 11.20 -11.80
N LEU A 116 11.85 10.56 -12.98
CA LEU A 116 13.08 10.22 -13.67
C LEU A 116 13.97 11.46 -13.94
N PRO A 117 13.51 12.56 -14.55
CA PRO A 117 14.33 13.76 -14.80
C PRO A 117 14.99 14.32 -13.54
N ALA A 118 14.23 14.41 -12.44
CA ALA A 118 14.76 14.91 -11.18
C ALA A 118 15.81 13.96 -10.59
N ALA A 119 15.55 12.66 -10.62
CA ALA A 119 16.53 11.65 -10.23
C ALA A 119 17.78 11.69 -11.13
N ARG A 120 17.63 11.91 -12.44
CA ARG A 120 18.74 12.05 -13.41
C ARG A 120 19.66 13.21 -13.05
N ARG A 121 19.09 14.38 -12.72
CA ARG A 121 19.85 15.59 -12.40
C ARG A 121 20.70 15.40 -11.14
N LEU A 122 20.21 14.63 -10.16
CA LEU A 122 20.90 14.39 -8.89
C LEU A 122 21.93 13.25 -8.97
N ALA A 123 21.58 12.13 -9.62
CA ALA A 123 22.45 10.96 -9.70
C ALA A 123 23.49 11.04 -10.84
N GLY A 124 23.41 12.05 -11.71
CA GLY A 124 24.31 12.21 -12.85
C GLY A 124 24.01 11.26 -14.02
N ARG A 125 25.02 11.03 -14.89
CA ARG A 125 24.86 10.18 -16.09
C ARG A 125 24.68 8.71 -15.72
N PHE A 126 23.51 8.15 -16.02
CA PHE A 126 23.29 6.71 -15.87
C PHE A 126 24.11 5.92 -16.88
N ARG A 127 24.99 5.07 -16.38
CA ARG A 127 25.57 3.99 -17.17
C ARG A 127 24.87 2.70 -16.81
N LEU A 128 24.19 2.10 -17.78
CA LEU A 128 23.62 0.76 -17.64
C LEU A 128 24.78 -0.23 -17.59
N ARG A 129 25.24 -0.54 -16.38
CA ARG A 129 26.18 -1.63 -16.12
C ARG A 129 25.45 -2.77 -15.42
N LEU A 130 25.67 -3.98 -15.93
CA LEU A 130 25.23 -5.24 -15.34
C LEU A 130 26.45 -5.89 -14.69
N ASP A 131 26.87 -5.34 -13.57
CA ASP A 131 27.98 -5.89 -12.80
C ASP A 131 27.47 -6.38 -11.44
N VAL A 132 27.23 -7.68 -11.36
CA VAL A 132 26.74 -8.37 -10.16
C VAL A 132 27.86 -8.56 -9.13
N ARG A 133 29.13 -8.41 -9.55
CA ARG A 133 30.31 -8.56 -8.68
C ARG A 133 30.66 -7.27 -7.94
N TRP A 134 29.94 -6.19 -8.21
CA TRP A 134 30.21 -4.91 -7.58
C TRP A 134 29.91 -4.96 -6.07
N PRO A 135 30.86 -4.59 -5.19
CA PRO A 135 30.70 -4.72 -3.74
C PRO A 135 29.46 -4.01 -3.17
N ALA A 136 29.10 -2.87 -3.78
CA ALA A 136 27.90 -2.13 -3.42
C ALA A 136 26.60 -2.89 -3.79
N ALA A 137 26.57 -3.58 -4.94
CA ALA A 137 25.42 -4.40 -5.34
C ALA A 137 25.21 -5.58 -4.38
N ARG A 138 26.29 -6.26 -3.97
CA ARG A 138 26.23 -7.34 -2.98
C ARG A 138 25.70 -6.85 -1.62
N ARG A 139 26.10 -5.64 -1.20
CA ARG A 139 25.59 -5.02 0.03
C ARG A 139 24.10 -4.71 -0.04
N VAL A 140 23.61 -4.22 -1.18
CA VAL A 140 22.18 -3.98 -1.41
C VAL A 140 21.39 -5.29 -1.35
N VAL A 141 21.81 -6.34 -2.08
CA VAL A 141 21.10 -7.64 -2.08
C VAL A 141 21.06 -8.26 -0.69
N ARG A 142 22.18 -8.23 0.05
CA ARG A 142 22.25 -8.75 1.42
C ARG A 142 21.29 -8.02 2.37
N ASN A 143 21.16 -6.70 2.23
CA ASN A 143 20.26 -5.91 3.06
C ASN A 143 18.80 -6.04 2.62
N PHE A 144 18.55 -6.34 1.34
CA PHE A 144 17.21 -6.46 0.78
C PHE A 144 16.47 -7.70 1.30
N GLY A 145 17.15 -8.84 1.45
CA GLY A 145 16.54 -10.10 1.90
C GLY A 145 15.77 -9.99 3.23
N PRO A 146 16.40 -9.51 4.32
CA PRO A 146 15.73 -9.34 5.61
C PRO A 146 14.55 -8.36 5.56
N VAL A 147 14.69 -7.26 4.82
CA VAL A 147 13.63 -6.25 4.66
C VAL A 147 12.43 -6.83 3.92
N VAL A 148 12.66 -7.63 2.87
CA VAL A 148 11.61 -8.32 2.12
C VAL A 148 10.95 -9.40 2.97
N LEU A 149 11.68 -10.14 3.80
CA LEU A 149 11.07 -11.13 4.70
C LEU A 149 10.16 -10.45 5.74
N GLY A 150 10.64 -9.37 6.38
CA GLY A 150 9.83 -8.63 7.35
C GLY A 150 8.58 -7.99 6.73
N ALA A 151 8.72 -7.32 5.59
CA ALA A 151 7.57 -6.77 4.87
C ALA A 151 6.68 -7.87 4.26
N GLY A 152 7.27 -9.01 3.92
CA GLY A 152 6.62 -10.17 3.34
C GLY A 152 5.61 -10.81 4.26
N VAL A 153 5.84 -10.79 5.59
CA VAL A 153 4.87 -11.31 6.57
C VAL A 153 3.52 -10.61 6.43
N LEU A 154 3.50 -9.28 6.39
CA LEU A 154 2.27 -8.50 6.21
C LEU A 154 1.61 -8.77 4.85
N GLN A 155 2.43 -8.92 3.80
CA GLN A 155 1.94 -9.23 2.46
C GLN A 155 1.32 -10.64 2.39
N ILE A 156 1.89 -11.59 3.11
CA ILE A 156 1.38 -12.96 3.25
C ILE A 156 0.06 -12.95 4.03
N SER A 157 -0.03 -12.21 5.14
CA SER A 157 -1.29 -12.06 5.89
C SER A 157 -2.41 -11.51 4.99
N SER A 158 -2.14 -10.43 4.25
CA SER A 158 -3.11 -9.88 3.30
C SER A 158 -3.47 -10.85 2.18
N PHE A 159 -2.55 -11.70 1.75
CA PHE A 159 -2.83 -12.77 0.79
C PHE A 159 -3.81 -13.80 1.37
N PHE A 160 -3.63 -14.21 2.63
CA PHE A 160 -4.57 -15.10 3.31
C PHE A 160 -5.96 -14.47 3.43
N ASP A 161 -6.07 -13.18 3.72
CA ASP A 161 -7.35 -12.48 3.76
C ASP A 161 -8.09 -12.56 2.42
N VAL A 162 -7.38 -12.31 1.31
CA VAL A 162 -7.95 -12.38 -0.05
C VAL A 162 -8.32 -13.82 -0.40
N LEU A 163 -7.47 -14.78 -0.07
CA LEU A 163 -7.72 -16.20 -0.30
C LEU A 163 -9.00 -16.64 0.41
N LEU A 164 -9.14 -16.32 1.70
CA LEU A 164 -10.35 -16.62 2.48
C LEU A 164 -11.58 -15.92 1.89
N ALA A 165 -11.47 -14.63 1.57
CA ALA A 165 -12.54 -13.87 0.94
C ALA A 165 -12.95 -14.40 -0.43
N SER A 166 -12.04 -15.05 -1.16
CA SER A 166 -12.33 -15.65 -2.46
C SER A 166 -13.24 -16.88 -2.37
N PHE A 167 -13.28 -17.55 -1.23
CA PHE A 167 -14.19 -18.66 -0.94
C PHE A 167 -15.58 -18.21 -0.48
N LEU A 168 -15.77 -16.91 -0.21
CA LEU A 168 -17.06 -16.33 0.15
C LEU A 168 -17.89 -15.99 -1.10
N VAL A 169 -19.08 -15.38 -0.88
CA VAL A 169 -19.96 -14.90 -1.95
C VAL A 169 -19.26 -13.91 -2.88
N HIS A 170 -19.69 -13.88 -4.14
CA HIS A 170 -19.21 -12.91 -5.13
C HIS A 170 -19.27 -11.48 -4.58
N GLY A 171 -18.17 -10.73 -4.76
CA GLY A 171 -18.03 -9.36 -4.24
C GLY A 171 -17.43 -9.24 -2.85
N ALA A 172 -17.20 -10.33 -2.11
CA ALA A 172 -16.59 -10.29 -0.77
C ALA A 172 -15.23 -9.57 -0.74
N VAL A 173 -14.36 -9.85 -1.72
CA VAL A 173 -13.06 -9.16 -1.86
C VAL A 173 -13.23 -7.65 -2.03
N ALA A 174 -14.23 -7.22 -2.81
CA ALA A 174 -14.52 -5.81 -3.00
C ALA A 174 -15.08 -5.18 -1.71
N ILE A 175 -15.95 -5.88 -0.99
CA ILE A 175 -16.49 -5.44 0.30
C ILE A 175 -15.37 -5.19 1.31
N LEU A 176 -14.45 -6.15 1.47
CA LEU A 176 -13.26 -5.99 2.32
C LEU A 176 -12.44 -4.79 1.89
N TYR A 177 -12.21 -4.64 0.59
CA TYR A 177 -11.42 -3.54 0.03
C TYR A 177 -12.05 -2.16 0.30
N TYR A 178 -13.37 -2.00 0.15
CA TYR A 178 -14.07 -0.75 0.46
C TYR A 178 -14.02 -0.43 1.97
N ALA A 179 -14.22 -1.43 2.83
CA ALA A 179 -14.11 -1.26 4.27
C ALA A 179 -12.67 -0.89 4.70
N GLN A 180 -11.66 -1.54 4.11
CA GLN A 180 -10.25 -1.23 4.38
C GLN A 180 -9.87 0.21 4.01
N ARG A 181 -10.41 0.75 2.90
CA ARG A 181 -10.15 2.15 2.52
C ARG A 181 -10.62 3.13 3.59
N LEU A 182 -11.81 2.91 4.15
CA LEU A 182 -12.34 3.75 5.23
C LEU A 182 -11.56 3.55 6.53
N TYR A 183 -11.18 2.30 6.84
CA TYR A 183 -10.36 1.96 8.00
C TYR A 183 -8.97 2.63 7.98
N TYR A 184 -8.32 2.69 6.81
CA TYR A 184 -7.00 3.31 6.67
C TYR A 184 -7.00 4.82 6.86
N LEU A 185 -8.14 5.51 6.73
CA LEU A 185 -8.22 6.97 6.91
C LEU A 185 -7.82 7.40 8.34
N PRO A 186 -8.50 6.97 9.42
CA PRO A 186 -8.10 7.32 10.78
C PRO A 186 -6.78 6.67 11.18
N LEU A 187 -6.50 5.43 10.72
CA LEU A 187 -5.23 4.76 11.03
C LEU A 187 -4.04 5.54 10.47
N GLY A 188 -4.15 6.04 9.24
CA GLY A 188 -3.13 6.85 8.59
C GLY A 188 -3.04 8.26 9.21
N LEU A 189 -4.18 8.94 9.31
CA LEU A 189 -4.24 10.33 9.77
C LEU A 189 -3.78 10.49 11.22
N PHE A 190 -4.24 9.61 12.12
CA PHE A 190 -3.95 9.71 13.55
C PHE A 190 -2.89 8.72 14.01
N GLY A 191 -3.00 7.43 13.63
CA GLY A 191 -2.05 6.41 14.07
C GLY A 191 -0.64 6.66 13.52
N ILE A 192 -0.49 6.72 12.20
CA ILE A 192 0.81 6.88 11.54
C ILE A 192 1.38 8.28 11.75
N SER A 193 0.59 9.35 11.55
CA SER A 193 1.10 10.73 11.65
C SER A 193 1.55 11.10 13.07
N VAL A 194 0.82 10.66 14.10
CA VAL A 194 1.24 10.91 15.50
C VAL A 194 2.49 10.11 15.84
N SER A 195 2.59 8.85 15.37
CA SER A 195 3.79 8.03 15.57
C SER A 195 5.02 8.63 14.86
N ALA A 196 4.85 9.10 13.63
CA ALA A 196 5.92 9.69 12.82
C ALA A 196 6.39 11.05 13.35
N SER A 197 5.48 11.89 13.86
CA SER A 197 5.85 13.18 14.48
C SER A 197 6.54 13.02 15.83
N SER A 198 6.26 11.93 16.55
CA SER A 198 6.93 11.64 17.83
C SER A 198 8.33 11.06 17.65
N LEU A 199 8.62 10.37 16.54
CA LEU A 199 9.87 9.62 16.33
C LEU A 199 11.18 10.45 16.43
N PRO A 200 11.29 11.66 15.85
CA PRO A 200 12.51 12.46 15.95
C PRO A 200 12.79 12.94 17.37
N GLU A 201 11.73 13.18 18.14
CA GLU A 201 11.81 13.61 19.53
C GLU A 201 12.19 12.41 20.43
N LEU A 202 11.63 11.23 20.18
CA LEU A 202 11.93 9.98 20.91
C LEU A 202 13.39 9.51 20.68
N SER A 203 13.94 9.72 19.48
CA SER A 203 15.32 9.30 19.14
C SER A 203 16.41 10.17 19.78
N ARG A 204 16.06 11.39 20.25
CA ARG A 204 17.01 12.27 20.97
C ARG A 204 17.16 11.89 22.44
N ASP A 205 16.29 11.01 22.94
CA ASP A 205 16.15 10.70 24.36
C ASP A 205 16.40 9.21 24.65
N ALA A 206 17.10 8.51 23.75
CA ALA A 206 17.38 7.07 23.84
C ALA A 206 18.50 6.70 24.84
N ASP A 207 19.12 7.68 25.52
CA ASP A 207 20.06 7.41 26.60
C ASP A 207 19.32 6.93 27.86
N ALA A 208 19.92 5.99 28.60
CA ALA A 208 19.33 5.34 29.77
C ALA A 208 18.80 6.31 30.84
N ALA A 209 19.31 7.54 30.89
CA ALA A 209 18.88 8.61 31.79
C ALA A 209 17.51 9.25 31.44
N ARG A 210 16.90 8.90 30.30
CA ARG A 210 15.68 9.56 29.76
C ARG A 210 14.52 8.59 29.48
N LEU A 211 14.58 7.37 30.00
CA LEU A 211 13.51 6.37 29.86
C LEU A 211 12.15 6.85 30.40
N ASP A 212 12.13 7.67 31.45
CA ASP A 212 10.87 8.22 31.99
C ASP A 212 10.28 9.30 31.08
N GLU A 213 11.13 10.11 30.45
CA GLU A 213 10.72 11.08 29.42
C GLU A 213 10.13 10.35 28.20
N LEU A 214 10.77 9.25 27.77
CA LEU A 214 10.28 8.36 26.72
C LEU A 214 8.89 7.77 27.05
N ARG A 215 8.70 7.24 28.27
CA ARG A 215 7.41 6.72 28.74
C ARG A 215 6.32 7.79 28.75
N GLN A 216 6.64 8.99 29.24
CA GLN A 216 5.69 10.10 29.30
C GLN A 216 5.24 10.54 27.90
N ARG A 217 6.17 10.57 26.95
CA ARG A 217 5.88 10.88 25.55
C ARG A 217 5.03 9.80 24.87
N LEU A 218 5.35 8.51 25.07
CA LEU A 218 4.51 7.42 24.60
C LEU A 218 3.09 7.48 25.17
N ARG A 219 2.94 7.77 26.48
CA ARG A 219 1.63 7.94 27.11
C ARG A 219 0.85 9.12 26.52
N THR A 220 1.54 10.22 26.23
CA THR A 220 0.93 11.42 25.61
C THR A 220 0.52 11.14 24.17
N GLY A 221 1.38 10.47 23.39
CA GLY A 221 1.06 10.02 22.04
C GLY A 221 -0.13 9.07 22.02
N PHE A 222 -0.17 8.09 22.92
CA PHE A 222 -1.27 7.15 23.06
C PHE A 222 -2.59 7.86 23.38
N ARG A 223 -2.59 8.84 24.31
CA ARG A 223 -3.78 9.65 24.60
C ARG A 223 -4.26 10.46 23.38
N ARG A 224 -3.34 11.03 22.59
CA ARG A 224 -3.68 11.78 21.37
C ARG A 224 -4.30 10.85 20.31
N ILE A 225 -3.72 9.66 20.13
CA ILE A 225 -4.27 8.64 19.24
C ILE A 225 -5.65 8.21 19.72
N ALA A 226 -5.80 7.85 20.99
CA ALA A 226 -7.07 7.42 21.57
C ALA A 226 -8.17 8.48 21.41
N PHE A 227 -7.84 9.75 21.67
CA PHE A 227 -8.76 10.87 21.56
C PHE A 227 -9.35 11.03 20.15
N ALA A 228 -8.59 10.72 19.10
CA ALA A 228 -9.07 10.82 17.72
C ALA A 228 -9.63 9.50 17.17
N VAL A 229 -9.00 8.38 17.50
CA VAL A 229 -9.32 7.05 16.98
C VAL A 229 -10.60 6.48 17.61
N VAL A 230 -10.80 6.65 18.92
CA VAL A 230 -11.99 6.12 19.60
C VAL A 230 -13.26 6.76 19.04
N PRO A 231 -13.40 8.10 18.93
CA PRO A 231 -14.57 8.70 18.30
C PRO A 231 -14.75 8.29 16.83
N SER A 232 -13.66 8.13 16.09
CA SER A 232 -13.72 7.65 14.70
C SER A 232 -14.28 6.23 14.60
N ALA A 233 -13.86 5.32 15.49
CA ALA A 233 -14.38 3.96 15.57
C ALA A 233 -15.87 3.96 15.93
N PHE A 234 -16.28 4.77 16.92
CA PHE A 234 -17.70 4.94 17.25
C PHE A 234 -18.50 5.49 16.07
N ALA A 235 -17.98 6.48 15.35
CA ALA A 235 -18.64 7.04 14.18
C ALA A 235 -18.83 6.00 13.07
N PHE A 236 -17.83 5.14 12.84
CA PHE A 236 -17.94 4.04 11.87
C PHE A 236 -18.90 2.93 12.29
N VAL A 237 -19.00 2.64 13.59
CA VAL A 237 -19.98 1.65 14.08
C VAL A 237 -21.40 2.21 13.98
N LEU A 238 -21.62 3.45 14.43
CA LEU A 238 -22.96 4.05 14.54
C LEU A 238 -23.49 4.63 13.23
N PHE A 239 -22.63 5.27 12.44
CA PHE A 239 -23.00 6.01 11.22
C PHE A 239 -22.32 5.44 9.96
N GLY A 240 -21.75 4.24 10.05
CA GLY A 240 -21.01 3.62 8.95
C GLY A 240 -21.88 3.36 7.73
N ASP A 241 -23.16 3.06 7.90
CA ASP A 241 -24.15 2.92 6.83
C ASP A 241 -24.28 4.21 6.01
N TRP A 242 -24.45 5.36 6.68
CA TRP A 242 -24.54 6.66 6.03
C TRP A 242 -23.24 7.06 5.35
N ILE A 243 -22.10 6.84 6.03
CA ILE A 243 -20.77 7.14 5.47
C ILE A 243 -20.54 6.32 4.20
N VAL A 244 -20.81 5.01 4.25
CA VAL A 244 -20.66 4.10 3.11
C VAL A 244 -21.65 4.45 2.00
N ALA A 245 -22.90 4.78 2.34
CA ALA A 245 -23.92 5.15 1.38
C ALA A 245 -23.53 6.42 0.61
N VAL A 246 -23.16 7.49 1.31
CA VAL A 246 -22.79 8.78 0.69
C VAL A 246 -21.55 8.64 -0.21
N LEU A 247 -20.59 7.81 0.19
CA LEU A 247 -19.33 7.66 -0.53
C LEU A 247 -19.43 6.68 -1.71
N PHE A 248 -20.10 5.54 -1.52
CA PHE A 248 -20.01 4.41 -2.45
C PHE A 248 -21.33 4.02 -3.09
N GLN A 249 -22.49 4.29 -2.48
CA GLN A 249 -23.78 3.83 -3.01
C GLN A 249 -24.21 4.63 -4.25
N ARG A 250 -23.73 4.18 -5.42
CA ARG A 250 -24.02 4.71 -6.75
C ARG A 250 -24.03 3.57 -7.77
N GLY A 251 -24.92 3.64 -8.77
CA GLY A 251 -25.01 2.66 -9.85
C GLY A 251 -25.25 1.24 -9.33
N ASP A 252 -24.33 0.32 -9.66
CA ASP A 252 -24.40 -1.09 -9.25
C ASP A 252 -24.13 -1.32 -7.76
N PHE A 253 -23.61 -0.33 -7.04
CA PHE A 253 -23.42 -0.42 -5.60
C PHE A 253 -24.76 -0.21 -4.87
N ARG A 254 -25.45 -1.31 -4.58
CA ARG A 254 -26.77 -1.32 -3.94
C ARG A 254 -26.69 -1.22 -2.42
N ILE A 255 -27.85 -0.98 -1.79
CA ILE A 255 -28.02 -0.94 -0.33
C ILE A 255 -27.50 -2.24 0.34
N SER A 256 -27.69 -3.40 -0.30
CA SER A 256 -27.16 -4.67 0.21
C SER A 256 -25.64 -4.65 0.35
N SER A 257 -24.91 -4.05 -0.60
CA SER A 257 -23.47 -3.86 -0.53
C SER A 257 -23.08 -2.88 0.60
N THR A 258 -23.86 -1.81 0.80
CA THR A 258 -23.66 -0.86 1.91
C THR A 258 -23.70 -1.55 3.26
N ILE A 259 -24.69 -2.42 3.49
CA ILE A 259 -24.85 -3.16 4.75
C ILE A 259 -23.62 -4.03 5.03
N TRP A 260 -23.14 -4.78 4.03
CA TRP A 260 -21.99 -5.67 4.21
C TRP A 260 -20.68 -4.90 4.41
N VAL A 261 -20.48 -3.78 3.70
CA VAL A 261 -19.31 -2.92 3.89
C VAL A 261 -19.34 -2.27 5.27
N HIS A 262 -20.50 -1.79 5.74
CA HIS A 262 -20.65 -1.24 7.08
C HIS A 262 -20.39 -2.31 8.15
N ALA A 263 -20.98 -3.50 8.06
CA ALA A 263 -20.73 -4.57 9.01
C ALA A 263 -19.23 -4.94 9.11
N THR A 264 -18.55 -5.02 7.97
CA THR A 264 -17.10 -5.25 7.90
C THR A 264 -16.31 -4.10 8.52
N LEU A 265 -16.69 -2.85 8.24
CA LEU A 265 -16.06 -1.66 8.80
C LEU A 265 -16.26 -1.57 10.32
N ALA A 266 -17.44 -1.92 10.82
CA ALA A 266 -17.73 -1.97 12.25
C ALA A 266 -16.85 -3.02 12.94
N ALA A 267 -16.66 -4.20 12.34
CA ALA A 267 -15.74 -5.22 12.84
C ALA A 267 -14.29 -4.71 12.85
N TYR A 268 -13.81 -4.06 11.79
CA TYR A 268 -12.48 -3.45 11.76
C TYR A 268 -12.29 -2.32 12.77
N SER A 269 -13.36 -1.59 13.11
CA SER A 269 -13.32 -0.48 14.06
C SER A 269 -12.96 -0.94 15.48
N ILE A 270 -13.30 -2.17 15.86
CA ILE A 270 -12.90 -2.77 17.14
C ILE A 270 -11.37 -2.89 17.23
N GLY A 271 -10.72 -3.28 16.13
CA GLY A 271 -9.26 -3.41 16.05
C GLY A 271 -8.51 -2.11 15.80
N LEU A 272 -9.20 -1.01 15.49
CA LEU A 272 -8.58 0.24 15.05
C LEU A 272 -7.68 0.87 16.12
N MET A 273 -8.11 0.84 17.39
CA MET A 273 -7.32 1.37 18.50
C MET A 273 -6.05 0.54 18.75
N ALA A 274 -6.18 -0.78 18.74
CA ALA A 274 -5.05 -1.69 18.92
C ALA A 274 -4.02 -1.52 17.79
N ALA A 275 -4.47 -1.50 16.53
CA ALA A 275 -3.60 -1.32 15.38
C ALA A 275 -2.90 0.06 15.35
N SER A 276 -3.61 1.13 15.73
CA SER A 276 -3.02 2.48 15.82
C SER A 276 -1.96 2.56 16.91
N SER A 277 -2.21 1.91 18.05
CA SER A 277 -1.30 1.90 19.20
C SER A 277 -0.07 1.02 18.95
N ALA A 278 -0.24 -0.11 18.26
CA ALA A 278 0.87 -0.99 17.89
C ALA A 278 1.96 -0.23 17.11
N LYS A 279 1.58 0.66 16.18
CA LYS A 279 2.53 1.50 15.43
C LYS A 279 3.28 2.51 16.31
N LEU A 280 2.59 3.09 17.29
CA LEU A 280 3.21 4.00 18.24
C LEU A 280 4.25 3.28 19.10
N PHE A 281 3.90 2.12 19.65
CA PHE A 281 4.82 1.33 20.47
C PHE A 281 6.00 0.81 19.66
N ALA A 282 5.77 0.31 18.44
CA ALA A 282 6.84 -0.10 17.53
C ALA A 282 7.83 1.04 17.25
N SER A 283 7.32 2.27 17.06
CA SER A 283 8.17 3.46 16.88
C SER A 283 9.01 3.77 18.12
N GLY A 284 8.48 3.51 19.33
CA GLY A 284 9.23 3.61 20.58
C GLY A 284 10.37 2.59 20.69
N PHE A 285 10.11 1.32 20.35
CA PHE A 285 11.16 0.28 20.31
C PHE A 285 12.25 0.62 19.28
N HIS A 286 11.86 1.09 18.09
CA HIS A 286 12.81 1.55 17.08
C HIS A 286 13.67 2.73 17.55
N ALA A 287 13.12 3.67 18.33
CA ALA A 287 13.88 4.77 18.92
C ALA A 287 14.94 4.27 19.93
N MET A 288 14.66 3.18 20.64
CA MET A 288 15.61 2.50 21.55
C MET A 288 16.61 1.59 20.81
N LEU A 289 16.66 1.65 19.47
CA LEU A 289 17.44 0.75 18.60
C LEU A 289 17.06 -0.74 18.73
N ASP A 290 15.95 -1.06 19.41
CA ASP A 290 15.38 -2.40 19.45
C ASP A 290 14.44 -2.60 18.26
N THR A 291 15.00 -3.20 17.22
CA THR A 291 14.29 -3.50 15.97
C THR A 291 13.73 -4.93 15.94
N ARG A 292 13.92 -5.73 17.01
CA ARG A 292 13.55 -7.16 17.02
C ARG A 292 12.26 -7.43 17.79
N THR A 293 12.08 -6.80 18.94
CA THR A 293 10.87 -6.96 19.76
C THR A 293 9.56 -6.49 19.10
N PRO A 294 9.53 -5.44 18.25
CA PRO A 294 8.29 -4.98 17.61
C PRO A 294 7.93 -5.69 16.29
N VAL A 295 8.72 -6.68 15.84
CA VAL A 295 8.56 -7.39 14.55
C VAL A 295 7.84 -8.72 14.75
#